data_AF-A0A957W4R1-F1
#
_entry.id   AF-A0A957W4R1-F1
#
_cell.length_a   1.000
_cell.length_b   1.000
_cell.length_c   1.000
_cell.angle_alpha   90.00
_cell.angle_beta   90.00
_cell.angle_gamma   90.00
#
_symmetry.space_group_name_H-M   'P 1'
#
loop_
_entity.id
_entity.type
_entity.pdbx_description
1 polymer ?
#
loop_
_entity_poly.entity_id
_entity_poly.type
_entity_poly.pdbx_seq_one_letter_code
_entity_poly.pdbx_strand_id
1 'polypeptide(L)'
;MSTRIVFMGTPDFAVPSLTALIDSDYELAAVVTQPDRPSGRGKRLTPPPVKTVAEAAGIEVLQPRTLKSPEAFATLAEFQPDLIVVAAFGQILRSNVL
;
A
#
# COMPACT_ATOMS: atom_id res chain seq x y z
N MET A 1 10.89 20.72 -3.23
CA MET A 1 9.65 19.96 -2.97
C MET A 1 9.98 18.52 -3.28
N SER A 2 9.79 17.60 -2.32
CA SER A 2 9.95 16.17 -2.59
C SER A 2 8.65 15.65 -3.18
N THR A 3 8.72 14.72 -4.14
CA THR A 3 7.53 14.10 -4.73
C THR A 3 6.89 13.18 -3.70
N ARG A 4 5.61 13.41 -3.42
CA ARG A 4 4.84 12.67 -2.42
C ARG A 4 4.22 11.43 -3.05
N ILE A 5 4.55 10.26 -2.51
CA ILE A 5 4.19 8.96 -3.08
C ILE A 5 3.24 8.20 -2.14
N VAL A 6 2.25 7.55 -2.73
CA VAL A 6 1.53 6.44 -2.10
C VAL A 6 1.90 5.15 -2.81
N PHE A 7 2.32 4.13 -2.05
CA PHE A 7 2.65 2.82 -2.61
C PHE A 7 1.50 1.84 -2.42
N MET A 8 1.14 1.07 -3.45
CA MET A 8 0.11 0.04 -3.40
C MET A 8 0.70 -1.32 -3.75
N GLY A 9 0.74 -2.24 -2.79
CA GLY A 9 1.28 -3.58 -3.02
C GLY A 9 0.86 -4.58 -1.96
N THR A 10 1.09 -5.88 -2.18
CA THR A 10 0.65 -6.92 -1.23
C THR A 10 1.66 -8.05 -1.05
N PRO A 11 2.05 -8.81 -2.10
CA PRO A 11 2.91 -9.98 -1.91
C PRO A 11 4.38 -9.60 -1.72
N ASP A 12 5.22 -10.57 -1.38
CA ASP A 12 6.68 -10.43 -1.28
C ASP A 12 7.31 -9.79 -2.53
N PHE A 13 6.72 -10.05 -3.70
CA PHE A 13 7.14 -9.46 -4.97
C PHE A 13 7.15 -7.92 -4.96
N ALA A 14 6.28 -7.29 -4.16
CA ALA A 14 6.18 -5.84 -4.07
C ALA A 14 7.17 -5.23 -3.06
N VAL A 15 7.75 -6.04 -2.16
CA VAL A 15 8.63 -5.58 -1.08
C VAL A 15 9.92 -4.91 -1.59
N PRO A 16 10.62 -5.42 -2.62
CA PRO A 16 11.80 -4.75 -3.14
C PRO A 16 11.52 -3.33 -3.64
N SER A 17 10.39 -3.13 -4.34
CA SER A 17 9.99 -1.80 -4.82
C SER A 17 9.62 -0.86 -3.68
N LEU A 18 8.91 -1.36 -2.65
CA LEU A 18 8.63 -0.57 -1.45
C LEU A 18 9.92 -0.14 -0.75
N THR A 19 10.84 -1.08 -0.53
CA THR A 19 12.12 -0.81 0.17
C THR A 19 12.93 0.24 -0.59
N ALA A 20 13.01 0.12 -1.92
CA ALA A 20 13.70 1.12 -2.74
C ALA A 20 13.07 2.53 -2.65
N LEU A 21 11.75 2.64 -2.45
CA LEU A 21 11.09 3.92 -2.22
C LEU A 21 11.36 4.47 -0.82
N ILE A 22 11.41 3.60 0.20
CA ILE A 22 11.75 3.97 1.58
C ILE A 22 13.17 4.57 1.64
N ASP A 23 14.11 3.98 0.91
CA ASP A 23 15.52 4.40 0.88
C ASP A 23 15.79 5.58 -0.08
N SER A 24 14.75 6.11 -0.74
CA SER A 24 14.89 7.19 -1.73
C SER A 24 14.66 8.58 -1.12
N ASP A 25 14.92 9.63 -1.92
CA ASP A 25 14.63 11.01 -1.53
C ASP A 25 13.13 11.40 -1.66
N TYR A 26 12.27 10.46 -2.08
CA TYR A 26 10.83 10.67 -2.18
C TYR A 26 10.14 10.63 -0.82
N GLU A 27 9.06 11.40 -0.69
CA GLU A 27 8.23 11.35 0.52
C GLU A 27 7.20 10.23 0.38
N LEU A 28 7.46 9.07 0.99
CA LEU A 28 6.50 7.97 1.03
C LEU A 28 5.45 8.21 2.12
N ALA A 29 4.32 8.80 1.72
CA ALA A 29 3.26 9.26 2.61
C ALA A 29 2.43 8.13 3.23
N ALA A 30 2.13 7.09 2.44
CA ALA A 30 1.36 5.93 2.92
C ALA A 30 1.58 4.70 2.04
N VAL A 31 1.26 3.54 2.62
CA VAL A 31 1.21 2.25 1.94
C VAL A 31 -0.21 1.69 1.98
N VAL A 32 -0.73 1.30 0.81
CA VAL A 32 -2.01 0.58 0.69
C VAL A 32 -1.72 -0.88 0.41
N THR A 33 -2.28 -1.76 1.22
CA THR A 33 -2.15 -3.20 1.04
C THR A 33 -3.47 -3.92 1.29
N GLN A 34 -3.59 -5.17 0.87
CA GLN A 34 -4.82 -5.91 1.13
C GLN A 34 -4.96 -6.21 2.63
N PRO A 35 -6.19 -6.42 3.15
CA PRO A 35 -6.39 -6.85 4.52
C PRO A 35 -5.62 -8.13 4.84
N ASP A 36 -5.26 -8.31 6.11
CA ASP A 36 -4.66 -9.55 6.62
C ASP A 36 -5.55 -10.74 6.24
N ARG A 37 -4.91 -11.83 5.83
CA ARG A 37 -5.62 -13.03 5.36
C ARG A 37 -5.06 -14.31 5.98
N PRO A 38 -5.90 -15.33 6.20
CA PRO A 38 -5.43 -16.64 6.59
C PRO A 38 -4.42 -17.22 5.59
N SER A 39 -3.24 -17.62 6.06
CA SER A 39 -2.21 -18.24 5.22
C SER A 39 -1.57 -19.47 5.88
N GLY A 40 -0.89 -20.28 5.06
CA GLY A 40 -0.17 -21.47 5.51
C GLY A 40 -1.05 -22.60 6.08
N ARG A 41 -0.40 -23.63 6.63
CA ARG A 41 -1.09 -24.73 7.31
C ARG A 41 -1.65 -24.22 8.64
N GLY A 42 -2.95 -24.42 8.86
CA GLY A 42 -3.64 -23.92 10.06
C GLY A 42 -4.26 -22.53 9.90
N LYS A 43 -4.18 -21.90 8.71
CA LYS A 43 -4.95 -20.69 8.35
C LYS A 43 -4.85 -19.58 9.40
N ARG A 44 -3.64 -19.33 9.92
CA ARG A 44 -3.41 -18.23 10.86
C ARG A 44 -3.56 -16.92 10.11
N LEU A 45 -4.15 -15.92 10.78
CA LEU A 45 -4.25 -14.57 10.24
C LEU A 45 -2.84 -14.00 10.12
N THR A 46 -2.42 -13.72 8.90
CA THR A 46 -1.05 -13.29 8.59
C THR A 46 -1.11 -11.94 7.88
N PRO A 47 -0.32 -10.95 8.31
CA PRO A 47 -0.23 -9.68 7.60
C PRO A 47 0.43 -9.86 6.23
N PRO A 48 0.08 -9.06 5.22
CA PRO A 48 0.82 -9.03 3.96
C PRO A 48 2.29 -8.64 4.19
N PRO A 49 3.23 -9.19 3.41
CA PRO A 49 4.65 -8.80 3.47
C PRO A 49 4.88 -7.28 3.39
N VAL A 50 4.13 -6.61 2.50
CA VAL A 50 4.17 -5.15 2.35
C VAL A 50 3.77 -4.41 3.64
N LYS A 51 2.76 -4.90 4.37
CA LYS A 51 2.34 -4.32 5.65
C LYS A 51 3.48 -4.37 6.67
N THR A 52 4.07 -5.57 6.83
CA THR A 52 5.14 -5.79 7.80
C THR A 52 6.33 -4.84 7.57
N VAL A 53 6.72 -4.64 6.31
CA VAL A 53 7.82 -3.74 5.95
C VAL A 53 7.46 -2.28 6.20
N ALA A 54 6.26 -1.85 5.81
CA ALA A 54 5.80 -0.49 6.03
C ALA A 54 5.70 -0.14 7.53
N GLU A 55 5.11 -1.03 8.34
CA GLU A 55 5.01 -0.85 9.79
C GLU A 55 6.39 -0.80 10.46
N ALA A 56 7.33 -1.64 10.02
CA ALA A 56 8.71 -1.61 10.53
C ALA A 56 9.44 -0.31 10.21
N ALA A 57 9.11 0.34 9.09
CA ALA A 57 9.64 1.64 8.69
C ALA A 57 8.85 2.83 9.29
N GLY A 58 7.80 2.57 10.09
CA GLY A 58 6.97 3.61 10.69
C GLY A 58 6.05 4.34 9.70
N ILE A 59 5.75 3.72 8.56
CA ILE A 59 4.91 4.31 7.50
C ILE A 59 3.45 3.92 7.74
N GLU A 60 2.55 4.88 7.49
CA GLU A 60 1.12 4.65 7.63
C GLU A 60 0.61 3.60 6.64
N VAL A 61 -0.19 2.64 7.14
CA VAL A 61 -0.73 1.54 6.34
C VAL A 61 -2.25 1.59 6.27
N LEU A 62 -2.77 1.60 5.04
CA LEU A 62 -4.19 1.48 4.75
C LEU A 62 -4.53 0.07 4.24
N GLN A 63 -5.58 -0.54 4.80
CA GLN A 63 -6.06 -1.88 4.38
C GLN A 63 -7.54 -1.88 3.96
N PRO A 64 -7.93 -1.08 2.96
CA PRO A 64 -9.31 -1.08 2.48
C PRO A 64 -9.68 -2.46 1.91
N ARG A 65 -10.84 -2.97 2.31
CA ARG A 65 -11.39 -4.22 1.76
C ARG A 65 -11.62 -4.12 0.24
N THR A 66 -11.86 -2.91 -0.25
CA THR A 66 -12.10 -2.60 -1.65
C THR A 66 -11.72 -1.15 -1.94
N LEU A 67 -10.99 -0.90 -3.02
CA LEU A 67 -10.82 0.46 -3.58
C LEU A 67 -11.99 0.91 -4.46
N LYS A 68 -13.09 0.13 -4.52
CA LYS A 68 -14.31 0.53 -5.23
C LYS A 68 -15.17 1.51 -4.44
N SER A 69 -15.00 1.62 -3.12
CA SER A 69 -15.82 2.54 -2.32
C SER A 69 -15.29 3.97 -2.45
N PRO A 70 -16.17 4.97 -2.57
CA PRO A 70 -15.78 6.38 -2.55
C PRO A 70 -14.97 6.76 -1.29
N GLU A 71 -15.30 6.14 -0.16
CA GLU A 71 -14.63 6.35 1.13
C GLU A 71 -13.14 5.98 1.10
N ALA A 72 -12.79 4.83 0.51
CA ALA A 72 -11.39 4.40 0.44
C ALA A 72 -10.55 5.35 -0.41
N PHE A 73 -11.16 5.96 -1.44
CA PHE A 73 -10.51 6.98 -2.24
C PHE A 73 -10.41 8.32 -1.49
N ALA A 74 -11.44 8.72 -0.75
CA ALA A 74 -11.40 9.96 0.03
C ALA A 74 -10.23 9.95 1.03
N THR A 75 -10.07 8.86 1.78
CA THR A 75 -8.92 8.68 2.69
C THR A 75 -7.59 8.73 1.93
N LEU A 76 -7.51 8.11 0.74
CA LEU A 76 -6.28 8.17 -0.06
C LEU A 76 -5.97 9.59 -0.56
N ALA A 77 -6.99 10.36 -0.92
CA ALA A 77 -6.84 11.73 -1.40
C ALA A 77 -6.37 12.69 -0.30
N GLU A 78 -6.64 12.39 0.98
CA GLU A 78 -6.13 13.16 2.12
C GLU A 78 -4.60 13.14 2.21
N PHE A 79 -3.95 12.10 1.67
CA PHE A 79 -2.48 12.04 1.59
C PHE A 79 -1.89 12.94 0.50
N GLN A 80 -2.72 13.54 -0.37
CA GLN A 80 -2.28 14.43 -1.44
C GLN A 80 -1.07 13.90 -2.24
N PRO A 81 -1.11 12.66 -2.77
CA PRO A 81 0.01 12.11 -3.51
C PRO A 81 0.20 12.82 -4.86
N ASP A 82 1.45 13.09 -5.21
CA ASP A 82 1.86 13.45 -6.57
C ASP A 82 1.90 12.22 -7.49
N LEU A 83 2.18 11.04 -6.91
CA LEU A 83 2.33 9.78 -7.62
C LEU A 83 1.80 8.60 -6.80
N ILE A 84 1.12 7.67 -7.47
CA ILE A 84 0.75 6.36 -6.90
C ILE A 84 1.57 5.28 -7.61
N VAL A 85 2.39 4.55 -6.85
CA VAL A 85 3.19 3.43 -7.36
C VAL A 85 2.48 2.13 -7.03
N VAL A 86 2.24 1.28 -8.03
CA VAL A 86 1.45 0.05 -7.86
C VAL A 86 2.28 -1.17 -8.25
N ALA A 87 2.45 -2.12 -7.32
CA ALA A 87 3.14 -3.38 -7.57
C ALA A 87 2.35 -4.57 -6.99
N ALA A 88 1.78 -5.39 -7.86
CA ALA A 88 1.04 -6.61 -7.49
C ALA A 88 -0.03 -6.40 -6.38
N PHE A 89 -0.77 -5.29 -6.42
CA PHE A 89 -1.75 -4.95 -5.39
C PHE A 89 -2.97 -5.89 -5.38
N GLY A 90 -3.35 -6.48 -6.51
CA GLY A 90 -4.41 -7.49 -6.58
C GLY A 90 -5.85 -6.97 -6.46
N GLN A 91 -6.07 -5.66 -6.51
CA GLN A 91 -7.40 -5.06 -6.70
C GLN A 91 -7.42 -4.20 -7.97
N ILE A 92 -8.61 -4.06 -8.57
CA ILE A 92 -8.84 -3.18 -9.73
C ILE A 92 -8.82 -1.72 -9.25
N LEU A 93 -8.00 -0.90 -9.90
CA LEU A 93 -8.02 0.55 -9.73
C LEU A 93 -9.11 1.16 -10.62
N ARG A 94 -9.90 2.06 -10.06
CA ARG A 94 -10.99 2.76 -10.75
C ARG A 94 -10.47 4.09 -11.32
N SER A 95 -11.18 4.66 -12.28
CA SER A 95 -10.80 5.90 -12.96
C SER A 95 -10.62 7.10 -12.04
N ASN A 96 -11.24 7.11 -10.86
CA ASN A 96 -11.03 8.15 -9.86
C ASN A 96 -9.69 8.03 -9.13
N VAL A 97 -9.01 6.89 -9.23
CA VAL A 97 -7.66 6.64 -8.66
C VAL A 97 -6.55 6.86 -9.70
N LEU A 98 -6.89 6.86 -11.00
CA LEU A 98 -5.96 6.96 -12.13
C LEU A 98 -5.77 8.40 -12.58
#